data_AF-A0A6J5X5D7-F1
#
_entry.id   AF-A0A6J5X5D7-F1
#
_cell.length_a   1.000
_cell.length_b   1.000
_cell.length_c   1.000
_cell.angle_alpha   90.00
_cell.angle_beta   90.00
_cell.angle_gamma   90.00
#
_symmetry.space_group_name_H-M   'P 1'
#
loop_
_entity.id
_entity.type
_entity.pdbx_description
1 polymer ?
#
loop_
_entity_poly.entity_id
_entity_poly.type
_entity_poly.pdbx_seq_one_letter_code
_entity_poly.pdbx_strand_id
1 'polypeptide(L)'
;MSWACKKCTFVNPPTPSQKPTCQICLSPSSSPPPSPASSSIPKWSCKACTFLNAYKNSNCEVCDTRASISSLSSFEDLTDTGLDGGDLDSSVGSVFLPLQRCKRKRVEDPVEVNQGSSSFNVVREVKASDKLTTVSGSSSFNVSGGVPDKGMNVSEGTSFGSSGVGLTTLKILSYNVWFREDLEVHKRMKALGDLIQQHCPDLICFQEVTPNIYDIFRQSSWWKMYQSSVSNQMADSRPYFCMQLSKLRVKSFSCKPFGYSAMGRELCVAEVEVPGDKHLVVATSHLESPCPGPPNWDQMYSKERVDQAKEALNLLNKNQNVIFCGDMNWDDKLDGQFPLPNKWIDAWEELRPEENGWTYDTKSNVMLSGNRKLQKRLDRFLCSLHHFRVSKIEMIGMDAIPGLSYIKEKKVRTEIKKLELPVLPSDHYGLLLTICSQ
;
A
#
# COMPACT_ATOMS: atom_id res chain seq x y z
N MET A 1 5.85 -12.18 31.48
CA MET A 1 5.22 -10.93 30.99
C MET A 1 4.79 -11.14 29.55
N SER A 2 3.84 -10.36 29.04
CA SER A 2 3.57 -10.27 27.60
C SER A 2 4.72 -9.57 26.86
N TRP A 3 4.87 -9.79 25.55
CA TRP A 3 5.95 -9.18 24.76
C TRP A 3 5.54 -8.92 23.31
N ALA A 4 5.87 -7.73 22.80
CA ALA A 4 5.57 -7.32 21.42
C ALA A 4 6.57 -7.94 20.42
N CYS A 5 6.06 -8.51 19.33
CA CYS A 5 6.91 -9.07 18.28
C CYS A 5 7.56 -7.98 17.44
N LYS A 6 8.89 -7.98 17.35
CA LYS A 6 9.64 -7.01 16.51
C LYS A 6 9.38 -7.11 15.00
N LYS A 7 8.76 -8.21 14.53
CA LYS A 7 8.50 -8.44 13.09
C LYS A 7 7.08 -8.06 12.65
N CYS A 8 6.07 -8.35 13.46
CA CYS A 8 4.66 -8.09 13.14
C CYS A 8 3.90 -7.28 14.20
N THR A 9 4.60 -6.68 15.16
CA THR A 9 4.08 -5.88 16.30
C THR A 9 3.17 -6.60 17.31
N PHE A 10 2.63 -7.77 16.97
CA PHE A 10 1.71 -8.54 17.83
C PHE A 10 2.21 -8.73 19.27
N VAL A 11 1.37 -8.36 20.24
CA VAL A 11 1.62 -8.52 21.68
C VAL A 11 1.29 -9.95 22.10
N ASN A 12 2.32 -10.75 22.29
CA ASN A 12 2.16 -12.15 22.70
C ASN A 12 1.78 -12.23 24.18
N PRO A 13 0.82 -13.09 24.55
CA PRO A 13 0.42 -13.27 25.95
C PRO A 13 1.56 -13.91 26.78
N PRO A 14 1.52 -13.77 28.12
CA PRO A 14 2.49 -14.41 29.00
C PRO A 14 2.48 -15.92 28.79
N THR A 15 3.59 -16.46 28.31
CA THR A 15 3.74 -17.89 28.00
C THR A 15 4.83 -18.49 28.90
N PRO A 16 4.62 -19.67 29.51
CA PRO A 16 5.58 -20.26 30.46
C PRO A 16 6.79 -20.93 29.78
N SER A 17 6.88 -20.90 28.45
CA SER A 17 8.02 -21.43 27.70
C SER A 17 9.26 -20.55 27.86
N GLN A 18 10.45 -21.18 27.96
CA GLN A 18 11.74 -20.50 28.04
C GLN A 18 12.15 -19.80 26.74
N LYS A 19 11.49 -20.10 25.61
CA LYS A 19 11.70 -19.45 24.29
C LYS A 19 10.36 -19.24 23.58
N PRO A 20 9.55 -18.26 23.98
CA PRO A 20 8.26 -18.02 23.33
C PRO A 20 8.48 -17.49 21.91
N THR A 21 7.83 -18.13 20.93
CA THR A 21 7.71 -17.63 19.55
C THR A 21 6.47 -16.77 19.42
N CYS A 22 6.48 -15.84 18.46
CA CYS A 22 5.32 -15.01 18.21
C CYS A 22 4.17 -15.86 17.65
N GLN A 23 2.98 -15.77 18.23
CA GLN A 23 1.83 -16.59 17.81
C GLN A 23 1.39 -16.31 16.37
N ILE A 24 1.60 -15.09 15.85
CA ILE A 24 1.18 -14.69 14.50
C ILE A 24 2.23 -15.00 13.43
N CYS A 25 3.50 -14.66 13.67
CA CYS A 25 4.57 -14.76 12.65
C CYS A 25 5.69 -15.75 13.00
N LEU A 26 5.50 -16.56 14.05
CA LEU A 26 6.41 -17.59 14.57
C LEU A 26 7.84 -17.12 14.92
N SER A 27 8.10 -15.81 14.89
CA SER A 27 9.41 -15.23 15.13
C SER A 27 9.75 -15.27 16.63
N PRO A 28 10.95 -15.70 17.04
CA PRO A 28 11.29 -15.91 18.45
C PRO A 28 11.37 -14.59 19.24
N SER A 29 11.05 -14.65 20.54
CA SER A 29 11.25 -13.53 21.46
C SER A 29 12.74 -13.25 21.67
N SER A 30 13.16 -12.01 21.50
CA SER A 30 14.50 -11.57 21.90
C SER A 30 14.51 -11.18 23.39
N SER A 31 14.74 -12.14 24.27
CA SER A 31 15.08 -11.92 25.69
C SER A 31 16.59 -12.09 25.92
N PRO A 32 17.21 -11.29 26.82
CA PRO A 32 18.64 -11.41 27.13
C PRO A 32 18.94 -12.67 27.96
N PRO A 33 20.17 -13.21 27.91
CA PRO A 33 20.48 -14.53 28.45
C PRO A 33 20.86 -14.51 29.95
N PRO A 34 20.49 -15.56 30.70
CA PRO A 34 21.31 -16.10 31.77
C PRO A 34 22.19 -17.25 31.24
N SER A 35 23.46 -17.30 31.67
CA SER A 35 24.44 -18.36 31.37
C SER A 35 24.49 -19.41 32.50
N PRO A 36 25.36 -20.45 32.41
CA PRO A 36 25.48 -21.56 31.43
C PRO A 36 25.03 -22.90 32.08
N ALA A 37 24.96 -24.11 31.50
CA ALA A 37 25.68 -24.83 30.43
C ALA A 37 24.69 -25.85 29.75
N SER A 38 25.00 -26.73 28.80
CA SER A 38 26.26 -27.32 28.32
C SER A 38 26.20 -27.73 26.83
N SER A 39 27.37 -28.06 26.25
CA SER A 39 27.59 -28.82 25.01
C SER A 39 26.62 -28.60 23.82
N SER A 40 26.91 -27.59 22.98
CA SER A 40 26.34 -27.50 21.63
C SER A 40 27.40 -27.83 20.57
N ILE A 41 27.11 -28.82 19.73
CA ILE A 41 27.91 -29.20 18.55
C ILE A 41 28.20 -27.95 17.71
N PRO A 42 29.43 -27.74 17.19
CA PRO A 42 29.74 -26.57 16.38
C PRO A 42 28.82 -26.45 15.16
N LYS A 43 28.40 -25.20 14.87
CA LYS A 43 27.53 -24.84 13.75
C LYS A 43 28.12 -23.66 12.97
N TRP A 44 28.01 -23.68 11.64
CA TRP A 44 28.48 -22.60 10.76
C TRP A 44 27.32 -21.74 10.28
N SER A 45 27.49 -20.42 10.31
CA SER A 45 26.47 -19.48 9.84
C SER A 45 26.53 -19.33 8.32
N CYS A 46 25.40 -19.52 7.66
CA CYS A 46 25.28 -19.32 6.22
C CYS A 46 25.45 -17.86 5.82
N LYS A 47 26.44 -17.54 4.97
CA LYS A 47 26.67 -16.17 4.50
C LYS A 47 25.49 -15.54 3.73
N ALA A 48 24.58 -16.35 3.19
CA ALA A 48 23.43 -15.87 2.40
C ALA A 48 22.14 -15.65 3.22
N CYS A 49 21.92 -16.41 4.31
CA CYS A 49 20.68 -16.31 5.12
C CYS A 49 20.91 -16.31 6.63
N THR A 50 22.17 -16.28 7.09
CA THR A 50 22.63 -16.32 8.49
C THR A 50 22.30 -17.56 9.31
N PHE A 51 21.49 -18.49 8.78
CA PHE A 51 21.10 -19.73 9.44
C PHE A 51 22.31 -20.57 9.87
N LEU A 52 22.26 -21.12 11.10
CA LEU A 52 23.33 -21.90 11.72
C LEU A 52 23.17 -23.40 11.41
N ASN A 53 23.88 -23.85 10.39
CA ASN A 53 23.89 -25.26 9.94
C ASN A 53 24.84 -26.10 10.80
N ALA A 54 24.58 -27.40 10.92
CA ALA A 54 25.58 -28.32 11.46
C ALA A 54 26.84 -28.34 10.58
N TYR A 55 28.04 -28.45 11.16
CA TYR A 55 29.29 -28.62 10.40
C TYR A 55 29.32 -29.91 9.54
N LYS A 56 28.46 -30.88 9.83
CA LYS A 56 28.24 -32.07 8.98
C LYS A 56 27.63 -31.72 7.61
N ASN A 57 26.91 -30.60 7.52
CA ASN A 57 26.18 -30.20 6.32
C ASN A 57 27.02 -29.19 5.52
N SER A 58 27.50 -29.63 4.36
CA SER A 58 28.28 -28.82 3.41
C SER A 58 27.43 -27.82 2.61
N ASN A 59 26.10 -27.93 2.67
CA ASN A 59 25.12 -26.99 2.13
C ASN A 59 24.21 -26.49 3.25
N CYS A 60 23.66 -25.28 3.10
CA CYS A 60 22.75 -24.70 4.09
C CYS A 60 21.33 -25.27 3.99
N GLU A 61 20.79 -25.79 5.10
CA GLU A 61 19.48 -26.45 5.17
C GLU A 61 18.30 -25.55 4.72
N VAL A 62 18.42 -24.23 4.90
CA VAL A 62 17.33 -23.27 4.59
C VAL A 62 17.40 -22.70 3.17
N CYS A 63 18.59 -22.60 2.57
CA CYS A 63 18.79 -21.88 1.30
C CYS A 63 19.76 -22.55 0.32
N ASP A 64 20.22 -23.76 0.62
CA ASP A 64 21.09 -24.58 -0.24
C ASP A 64 22.46 -23.94 -0.57
N THR A 65 22.82 -22.84 0.10
CA THR A 65 24.10 -22.16 -0.09
C THR A 65 25.23 -22.99 0.50
N ARG A 66 26.27 -23.27 -0.29
CA ARG A 66 27.41 -24.11 0.10
C ARG A 66 28.30 -23.47 1.17
N ALA A 67 28.80 -24.26 2.11
CA ALA A 67 29.81 -23.90 3.08
C ALA A 67 31.12 -23.50 2.39
N SER A 68 31.87 -22.57 2.98
CA SER A 68 33.23 -22.24 2.52
C SER A 68 34.19 -23.38 2.90
N ILE A 69 35.11 -23.75 2.00
CA ILE A 69 35.92 -24.98 2.10
C ILE A 69 36.84 -25.01 3.34
N SER A 70 37.14 -23.86 3.96
CA SER A 70 37.95 -23.71 5.17
C SER A 70 37.36 -24.31 6.47
N SER A 71 36.30 -25.11 6.39
CA SER A 71 35.50 -25.52 7.56
C SER A 71 35.27 -27.03 7.71
N LEU A 72 35.70 -27.88 6.76
CA LEU A 72 35.36 -29.31 6.77
C LEU A 72 36.56 -30.20 7.14
N SER A 73 36.64 -30.57 8.42
CA SER A 73 37.44 -31.71 8.89
C SER A 73 36.68 -32.50 9.97
N SER A 74 36.87 -33.83 9.96
CA SER A 74 36.41 -34.87 10.91
C SER A 74 34.92 -35.31 10.94
N PHE A 75 34.69 -36.46 10.27
CA PHE A 75 34.16 -37.73 10.83
C PHE A 75 32.63 -38.02 10.92
N GLU A 76 32.19 -39.01 10.10
CA GLU A 76 31.44 -40.28 10.35
C GLU A 76 30.52 -40.41 11.60
N ASP A 77 29.44 -41.21 11.69
CA ASP A 77 28.71 -42.10 10.75
C ASP A 77 27.26 -42.40 11.24
N LEU A 78 26.41 -43.07 10.43
CA LEU A 78 25.20 -43.91 10.77
C LEU A 78 24.04 -43.29 11.63
N THR A 79 22.76 -43.75 11.65
CA THR A 79 22.02 -44.88 11.03
C THR A 79 20.53 -44.54 10.82
N ASP A 80 19.81 -45.45 10.16
CA ASP A 80 18.42 -45.42 9.67
C ASP A 80 17.28 -45.63 10.71
N THR A 81 16.05 -45.27 10.31
CA THR A 81 14.72 -45.92 10.50
C THR A 81 13.59 -44.92 10.81
N GLY A 82 12.51 -44.96 10.01
CA GLY A 82 11.32 -44.11 10.19
C GLY A 82 10.10 -44.87 10.69
N LEU A 83 8.94 -44.21 10.70
CA LEU A 83 7.61 -44.82 10.42
C LEU A 83 6.54 -43.72 10.26
N ASP A 84 5.43 -44.11 9.63
CA ASP A 84 4.40 -43.25 9.00
C ASP A 84 3.16 -43.00 9.92
N GLY A 85 2.31 -42.01 9.59
CA GLY A 85 1.00 -41.88 10.24
C GLY A 85 0.25 -40.55 10.11
N GLY A 86 -0.65 -40.46 9.11
CA GLY A 86 -1.99 -39.88 9.31
C GLY A 86 -2.25 -38.42 8.90
N ASP A 87 -2.67 -38.23 7.65
CA ASP A 87 -3.19 -36.96 7.11
C ASP A 87 -4.66 -36.72 7.54
N LEU A 88 -5.01 -35.46 7.88
CA LEU A 88 -6.39 -35.01 8.09
C LEU A 88 -6.56 -33.59 7.53
N ASP A 89 -7.23 -33.50 6.37
CA ASP A 89 -7.34 -32.28 5.57
C ASP A 89 -8.30 -31.24 6.19
N SER A 90 -7.78 -30.04 6.46
CA SER A 90 -8.54 -28.87 6.88
C SER A 90 -8.00 -27.61 6.17
N SER A 91 -8.30 -27.47 4.88
CA SER A 91 -7.84 -26.32 4.08
C SER A 91 -8.85 -25.17 4.05
N VAL A 92 -8.89 -24.37 5.12
CA VAL A 92 -9.53 -23.04 5.14
C VAL A 92 -8.51 -22.00 5.62
N GLY A 93 -7.90 -21.26 4.69
CA GLY A 93 -7.14 -20.05 5.02
C GLY A 93 -5.97 -19.64 4.11
N SER A 94 -5.87 -20.18 2.89
CA SER A 94 -4.86 -19.74 1.89
C SER A 94 -5.18 -18.38 1.23
N VAL A 95 -5.54 -17.38 2.04
CA VAL A 95 -5.78 -15.98 1.60
C VAL A 95 -4.81 -14.99 2.28
N PHE A 96 -4.27 -15.31 3.46
CA PHE A 96 -3.39 -14.41 4.24
C PHE A 96 -2.08 -15.08 4.69
N LEU A 97 -1.27 -15.58 3.75
CA LEU A 97 0.08 -16.11 4.03
C LEU A 97 1.11 -15.62 3.00
N PRO A 98 2.29 -15.12 3.42
CA PRO A 98 3.40 -14.83 2.51
C PRO A 98 4.10 -16.14 2.09
N LEU A 99 4.08 -16.45 0.79
CA LEU A 99 4.65 -17.70 0.25
C LEU A 99 6.01 -17.49 -0.45
N GLN A 100 6.83 -18.53 -0.40
CA GLN A 100 8.25 -18.51 -0.81
C GLN A 100 8.47 -18.55 -2.33
N ARG A 101 9.70 -18.20 -2.74
CA ARG A 101 10.11 -17.98 -4.15
C ARG A 101 10.65 -19.28 -4.80
N CYS A 102 10.10 -19.67 -5.96
CA CYS A 102 10.63 -20.81 -6.73
C CYS A 102 11.95 -20.49 -7.46
N LYS A 103 12.80 -21.52 -7.62
CA LYS A 103 14.14 -21.46 -8.22
C LYS A 103 14.07 -21.16 -9.73
N ARG A 104 14.89 -20.21 -10.24
CA ARG A 104 15.18 -20.08 -11.69
C ARG A 104 16.39 -20.98 -12.05
N LYS A 105 16.32 -21.67 -13.20
CA LYS A 105 17.47 -22.38 -13.80
C LYS A 105 18.57 -21.38 -14.17
N ARG A 106 19.83 -21.78 -14.02
CA ARG A 106 20.96 -21.12 -14.69
C ARG A 106 20.86 -21.35 -16.20
N VAL A 107 21.13 -20.30 -16.96
CA VAL A 107 21.74 -20.40 -18.30
C VAL A 107 23.25 -20.28 -18.09
N GLU A 108 24.04 -20.99 -18.90
CA GLU A 108 25.49 -20.98 -18.83
C GLU A 108 26.06 -19.90 -19.76
N ASP A 109 27.02 -19.11 -19.27
CA ASP A 109 27.89 -18.26 -20.09
C ASP A 109 29.32 -18.84 -20.04
N PRO A 110 30.01 -19.01 -21.18
CA PRO A 110 31.46 -19.20 -21.22
C PRO A 110 32.18 -17.85 -21.20
N VAL A 111 33.28 -17.76 -20.45
CA VAL A 111 34.08 -16.53 -20.27
C VAL A 111 35.58 -16.81 -20.49
N GLU A 112 36.27 -15.76 -20.96
CA GLU A 112 37.73 -15.57 -21.05
C GLU A 112 38.50 -16.37 -22.13
N VAL A 113 39.59 -15.86 -22.77
CA VAL A 113 40.28 -14.55 -22.70
C VAL A 113 41.15 -14.33 -23.98
N ASN A 114 41.43 -13.09 -24.43
CA ASN A 114 42.77 -12.43 -24.31
C ASN A 114 43.11 -11.25 -25.27
N GLN A 115 43.71 -10.22 -24.66
CA GLN A 115 44.81 -9.33 -25.10
C GLN A 115 44.85 -8.62 -26.48
N GLY A 116 45.21 -7.34 -26.45
CA GLY A 116 45.44 -6.52 -27.66
C GLY A 116 45.62 -5.03 -27.39
N SER A 117 46.70 -4.69 -26.70
CA SER A 117 47.26 -3.35 -26.49
C SER A 117 47.29 -2.42 -27.71
N SER A 118 46.99 -1.13 -27.54
CA SER A 118 47.89 -0.02 -27.94
C SER A 118 47.40 1.35 -27.46
N SER A 119 48.34 2.27 -27.35
CA SER A 119 48.28 3.55 -26.65
C SER A 119 48.14 4.77 -27.56
N PHE A 120 47.88 5.92 -26.91
CA PHE A 120 48.27 7.30 -27.26
C PHE A 120 47.24 8.31 -27.81
N ASN A 121 47.37 9.51 -27.24
CA ASN A 121 47.09 10.85 -27.76
C ASN A 121 45.61 11.31 -27.88
N VAL A 122 45.25 12.58 -27.67
CA VAL A 122 45.75 13.72 -26.85
C VAL A 122 44.82 14.89 -27.20
N VAL A 123 44.20 15.49 -26.18
CA VAL A 123 43.80 16.92 -26.05
C VAL A 123 43.33 17.70 -27.30
N ARG A 124 42.07 18.17 -27.31
CA ARG A 124 41.76 19.62 -27.13
C ARG A 124 40.28 20.00 -27.03
N GLU A 125 40.00 20.72 -25.95
CA GLU A 125 38.87 21.61 -25.67
C GLU A 125 38.96 22.91 -26.51
N VAL A 126 37.82 23.44 -27.01
CA VAL A 126 37.59 24.88 -27.29
C VAL A 126 36.10 25.24 -27.07
N LYS A 127 35.84 26.46 -26.59
CA LYS A 127 34.52 27.06 -26.25
C LYS A 127 33.95 28.02 -27.32
N ALA A 128 32.74 28.52 -27.04
CA ALA A 128 32.15 29.82 -27.43
C ALA A 128 31.52 29.92 -28.84
N SER A 129 30.62 30.86 -29.15
CA SER A 129 29.54 31.56 -28.41
C SER A 129 28.69 32.37 -29.42
N ASP A 130 27.43 32.64 -29.10
CA ASP A 130 26.55 33.74 -29.56
C ASP A 130 26.63 34.29 -31.00
N LYS A 131 25.50 34.24 -31.73
CA LYS A 131 24.69 35.47 -31.97
C LYS A 131 23.32 35.24 -32.62
N LEU A 132 22.41 36.16 -32.29
CA LEU A 132 21.06 36.35 -32.83
C LEU A 132 21.07 37.23 -34.11
N THR A 133 20.18 37.00 -35.07
CA THR A 133 19.72 38.04 -36.02
C THR A 133 18.30 37.75 -36.53
N THR A 134 17.49 38.80 -36.73
CA THR A 134 16.06 38.75 -37.11
C THR A 134 15.80 39.60 -38.36
N VAL A 135 15.17 39.05 -39.41
CA VAL A 135 14.48 39.73 -40.55
C VAL A 135 13.51 38.67 -41.15
N SER A 136 12.18 38.74 -41.00
CA SER A 136 11.18 39.54 -41.77
C SER A 136 11.03 39.18 -43.26
N GLY A 137 9.85 38.70 -43.69
CA GLY A 137 9.52 38.48 -45.11
C GLY A 137 8.14 37.84 -45.31
N SER A 138 7.25 38.48 -46.08
CA SER A 138 5.80 38.21 -46.15
C SER A 138 5.27 37.85 -47.54
N SER A 139 4.30 36.94 -47.61
CA SER A 139 3.23 36.86 -48.64
C SER A 139 2.23 35.76 -48.22
N SER A 140 0.92 35.92 -48.02
CA SER A 140 -0.14 36.75 -48.66
C SER A 140 -0.69 36.19 -49.97
N PHE A 141 -1.74 35.37 -49.90
CA PHE A 141 -2.77 35.23 -50.95
C PHE A 141 -4.15 34.94 -50.34
N ASN A 142 -5.18 35.64 -50.84
CA ASN A 142 -6.60 35.57 -50.43
C ASN A 142 -7.44 34.74 -51.42
N VAL A 143 -8.68 34.37 -51.03
CA VAL A 143 -9.95 34.28 -51.81
C VAL A 143 -10.94 33.35 -51.07
N SER A 144 -12.28 33.51 -50.97
CA SER A 144 -13.21 34.67 -51.00
C SER A 144 -14.63 34.20 -50.58
N GLY A 145 -15.42 35.05 -49.90
CA GLY A 145 -16.90 34.96 -49.81
C GLY A 145 -17.48 33.99 -48.75
N GLY A 146 -18.61 34.28 -48.10
CA GLY A 146 -19.47 35.48 -48.10
C GLY A 146 -20.52 35.43 -46.97
N VAL A 147 -21.10 36.58 -46.58
CA VAL A 147 -22.06 36.76 -45.46
C VAL A 147 -23.46 37.10 -46.00
N PRO A 148 -24.57 36.90 -45.25
CA PRO A 148 -25.13 37.95 -44.38
C PRO A 148 -25.60 37.38 -43.02
N ASP A 149 -25.20 37.92 -41.87
CA ASP A 149 -25.65 39.16 -41.21
C ASP A 149 -27.14 39.18 -40.81
N LYS A 150 -27.34 39.30 -39.49
CA LYS A 150 -28.59 39.69 -38.83
C LYS A 150 -28.29 40.12 -37.38
N GLY A 151 -27.80 41.34 -37.21
CA GLY A 151 -27.55 41.91 -35.88
C GLY A 151 -28.84 42.24 -35.09
N MET A 152 -28.72 42.36 -33.76
CA MET A 152 -29.58 43.23 -32.96
C MET A 152 -28.91 43.61 -31.62
N ASN A 153 -28.64 44.92 -31.48
CA ASN A 153 -28.53 45.72 -30.26
C ASN A 153 -27.62 45.29 -29.09
N VAL A 154 -26.56 46.08 -28.90
CA VAL A 154 -25.94 46.35 -27.60
C VAL A 154 -26.88 47.26 -26.79
N SER A 155 -27.05 46.96 -25.50
CA SER A 155 -27.61 47.90 -24.51
C SER A 155 -26.71 47.94 -23.29
N GLU A 156 -26.13 49.11 -23.00
CA GLU A 156 -25.43 49.34 -21.73
C GLU A 156 -26.41 49.19 -20.55
N GLY A 157 -25.99 48.46 -19.52
CA GLY A 157 -26.87 48.08 -18.42
C GLY A 157 -26.10 47.68 -17.18
N THR A 158 -25.75 48.71 -16.38
CA THR A 158 -25.61 48.70 -14.92
C THR A 158 -24.77 47.58 -14.27
N SER A 159 -23.66 47.99 -13.67
CA SER A 159 -22.87 47.16 -12.74
C SER A 159 -23.72 46.62 -11.58
N PHE A 160 -23.96 45.32 -11.57
CA PHE A 160 -24.20 44.56 -10.34
C PHE A 160 -22.96 43.74 -10.03
N GLY A 161 -22.31 44.08 -8.90
CA GLY A 161 -21.15 43.35 -8.40
C GLY A 161 -21.56 41.95 -7.96
N SER A 162 -21.47 40.99 -8.87
CA SER A 162 -21.55 39.58 -8.50
C SER A 162 -20.24 39.19 -7.83
N SER A 163 -20.19 39.31 -6.51
CA SER A 163 -19.23 38.59 -5.65
C SER A 163 -19.58 37.09 -5.66
N GLY A 164 -19.54 36.49 -6.85
CA GLY A 164 -19.75 35.08 -7.09
C GLY A 164 -18.56 34.29 -6.57
N VAL A 165 -18.51 34.09 -5.26
CA VAL A 165 -17.63 33.10 -4.63
C VAL A 165 -18.09 31.74 -5.14
N GLY A 166 -17.44 31.25 -6.20
CA GLY A 166 -17.74 29.95 -6.79
C GLY A 166 -17.62 28.85 -5.73
N LEU A 167 -18.49 27.83 -5.83
CA LEU A 167 -18.50 26.74 -4.86
C LEU A 167 -17.14 26.04 -4.81
N THR A 168 -16.44 26.15 -3.68
CA THR A 168 -15.18 25.46 -3.45
C THR A 168 -15.45 23.96 -3.47
N THR A 169 -14.92 23.28 -4.48
CA THR A 169 -15.00 21.83 -4.64
C THR A 169 -13.66 21.22 -4.25
N LEU A 170 -13.68 20.19 -3.41
CA LEU A 170 -12.48 19.44 -2.99
C LEU A 170 -12.64 17.96 -3.31
N LYS A 171 -11.54 17.33 -3.74
CA LYS A 171 -11.44 15.89 -3.99
C LYS A 171 -10.53 15.23 -2.95
N ILE A 172 -11.01 14.19 -2.30
CA ILE A 172 -10.27 13.40 -1.33
C ILE A 172 -10.20 11.95 -1.85
N LEU A 173 -8.98 11.43 -2.03
CA LEU A 173 -8.74 10.06 -2.44
C LEU A 173 -8.39 9.19 -1.22
N SER A 174 -8.98 8.02 -1.11
CA SER A 174 -8.54 6.94 -0.21
C SER A 174 -8.15 5.71 -1.02
N TYR A 175 -7.02 5.07 -0.71
CA TYR A 175 -6.54 3.90 -1.45
C TYR A 175 -5.59 3.01 -0.62
N ASN A 176 -5.96 1.75 -0.34
CA ASN A 176 -5.00 0.73 0.07
C ASN A 176 -4.10 0.35 -1.13
N VAL A 177 -2.80 0.65 -1.05
CA VAL A 177 -1.86 0.51 -2.18
C VAL A 177 -1.33 -0.91 -2.37
N TRP A 178 -1.67 -1.81 -1.44
CA TRP A 178 -1.20 -3.18 -1.33
C TRP A 178 0.32 -3.32 -1.18
N PHE A 179 0.77 -3.62 0.03
CA PHE A 179 2.19 -3.85 0.39
C PHE A 179 2.84 -5.08 -0.27
N ARG A 180 2.17 -5.75 -1.20
CA ARG A 180 2.69 -6.92 -1.89
C ARG A 180 3.70 -6.54 -2.97
N GLU A 181 4.95 -6.36 -2.56
CA GLU A 181 6.02 -5.84 -3.43
C GLU A 181 6.55 -6.84 -4.48
N ASP A 182 6.36 -8.16 -4.29
CA ASP A 182 6.83 -9.18 -5.25
C ASP A 182 6.06 -9.14 -6.59
N LEU A 183 4.92 -8.45 -6.63
CA LEU A 183 4.03 -8.34 -7.79
C LEU A 183 4.11 -6.93 -8.38
N GLU A 184 5.07 -6.75 -9.30
CA GLU A 184 5.21 -5.60 -10.22
C GLU A 184 5.11 -4.21 -9.58
N VAL A 185 5.61 -4.05 -8.34
CA VAL A 185 5.37 -2.87 -7.48
C VAL A 185 5.64 -1.53 -8.18
N HIS A 186 6.76 -1.38 -8.91
CA HIS A 186 7.06 -0.14 -9.62
C HIS A 186 6.00 0.22 -10.69
N LYS A 187 5.49 -0.77 -11.42
CA LYS A 187 4.44 -0.53 -12.44
C LYS A 187 3.08 -0.28 -11.79
N ARG A 188 2.75 -1.01 -10.71
CA ARG A 188 1.55 -0.77 -9.90
C ARG A 188 1.52 0.65 -9.33
N MET A 189 2.62 1.07 -8.68
CA MET A 189 2.73 2.40 -8.08
C MET A 189 2.81 3.51 -9.14
N LYS A 190 3.38 3.24 -10.32
CA LYS A 190 3.29 4.17 -11.47
C LYS A 190 1.84 4.33 -11.93
N ALA A 191 1.10 3.24 -12.15
CA ALA A 191 -0.30 3.31 -12.58
C ALA A 191 -1.19 4.03 -11.54
N LEU A 192 -0.93 3.81 -10.25
CA LEU A 192 -1.56 4.57 -9.17
C LEU A 192 -1.19 6.07 -9.27
N GLY A 193 0.08 6.38 -9.56
CA GLY A 193 0.53 7.74 -9.84
C GLY A 193 -0.14 8.40 -11.05
N ASP A 194 -0.42 7.64 -12.10
CA ASP A 194 -1.16 8.10 -13.28
C ASP A 194 -2.61 8.47 -12.90
N LEU A 195 -3.27 7.67 -12.04
CA LEU A 195 -4.59 8.00 -11.47
C LEU A 195 -4.57 9.29 -10.63
N ILE A 196 -3.52 9.50 -9.81
CA ILE A 196 -3.36 10.76 -9.04
C ILE A 196 -3.29 11.96 -9.99
N GLN A 197 -2.55 11.86 -11.10
CA GLN A 197 -2.44 12.93 -12.09
C GLN A 197 -3.77 13.17 -12.81
N GLN A 198 -4.46 12.10 -13.22
CA GLN A 198 -5.75 12.16 -13.90
C GLN A 198 -6.86 12.80 -13.04
N HIS A 199 -7.02 12.36 -11.78
CA HIS A 199 -8.10 12.83 -10.92
C HIS A 199 -7.75 14.10 -10.15
N CYS A 200 -6.45 14.38 -9.99
CA CYS A 200 -5.86 15.55 -9.33
C CYS A 200 -6.43 15.83 -7.92
N PRO A 201 -6.50 14.84 -7.00
CA PRO A 201 -7.10 15.00 -5.67
C PRO A 201 -6.38 16.06 -4.81
N ASP A 202 -7.12 16.78 -3.98
CA ASP A 202 -6.58 17.82 -3.08
C ASP A 202 -5.96 17.22 -1.81
N LEU A 203 -6.55 16.12 -1.32
CA LEU A 203 -5.97 15.27 -0.29
C LEU A 203 -5.97 13.80 -0.72
N ILE A 204 -4.96 13.06 -0.27
CA ILE A 204 -4.85 11.61 -0.49
C ILE A 204 -4.56 10.92 0.83
N CYS A 205 -5.20 9.78 1.07
CA CYS A 205 -5.05 8.94 2.24
C CYS A 205 -4.72 7.51 1.79
N PHE A 206 -3.45 7.12 1.95
CA PHE A 206 -2.97 5.78 1.60
C PHE A 206 -2.87 4.87 2.81
N GLN A 207 -3.17 3.59 2.58
CA GLN A 207 -2.95 2.48 3.52
C GLN A 207 -1.93 1.51 2.91
N GLU A 208 -1.24 0.73 3.75
CA GLU A 208 -0.19 -0.24 3.33
C GLU A 208 1.03 0.35 2.60
N VAL A 209 1.37 1.61 2.87
CA VAL A 209 2.60 2.19 2.31
C VAL A 209 3.80 1.61 3.03
N THR A 210 4.71 0.98 2.29
CA THR A 210 6.01 0.48 2.77
C THR A 210 7.12 1.52 2.53
N PRO A 211 8.33 1.36 3.09
CA PRO A 211 9.47 2.24 2.78
C PRO A 211 9.81 2.28 1.28
N ASN A 212 9.77 1.14 0.59
CA ASN A 212 10.02 1.07 -0.85
C ASN A 212 8.93 1.80 -1.66
N ILE A 213 7.65 1.57 -1.34
CA ILE A 213 6.53 2.27 -1.99
C ILE A 213 6.60 3.78 -1.75
N TYR A 214 6.95 4.21 -0.53
CA TYR A 214 7.20 5.62 -0.18
C TYR A 214 8.31 6.24 -1.05
N ASP A 215 9.42 5.54 -1.27
CA ASP A 215 10.50 6.02 -2.14
C ASP A 215 10.12 6.06 -3.62
N ILE A 216 9.28 5.14 -4.12
CA ILE A 216 8.71 5.20 -5.47
C ILE A 216 7.81 6.44 -5.61
N PHE A 217 6.96 6.70 -4.62
CA PHE A 217 6.11 7.90 -4.59
C PHE A 217 6.94 9.19 -4.53
N ARG A 218 7.99 9.27 -3.70
CA ARG A 218 8.91 10.43 -3.61
C ARG A 218 9.60 10.77 -4.93
N GLN A 219 9.89 9.76 -5.75
CA GLN A 219 10.52 9.93 -7.07
C GLN A 219 9.51 10.31 -8.17
N SER A 220 8.20 10.20 -7.90
CA SER A 220 7.16 10.49 -8.87
C SER A 220 6.98 12.01 -9.09
N SER A 221 6.73 12.42 -10.33
CA SER A 221 6.63 13.85 -10.70
C SER A 221 5.52 14.60 -9.96
N TRP A 222 4.45 13.90 -9.55
CA TRP A 222 3.33 14.49 -8.81
C TRP A 222 3.65 14.77 -7.34
N TRP A 223 4.70 14.16 -6.76
CA TRP A 223 5.02 14.26 -5.33
C TRP A 223 5.16 15.71 -4.84
N LYS A 224 5.86 16.53 -5.63
CA LYS A 224 6.17 17.93 -5.30
C LYS A 224 4.93 18.84 -5.15
N MET A 225 3.75 18.39 -5.59
CA MET A 225 2.50 19.12 -5.39
C MET A 225 1.91 18.94 -3.98
N TYR A 226 2.41 17.98 -3.18
CA TYR A 226 1.81 17.60 -1.91
C TYR A 226 2.77 17.76 -0.74
N GLN A 227 2.23 18.23 0.39
CA GLN A 227 2.83 18.09 1.71
C GLN A 227 2.53 16.68 2.25
N SER A 228 3.53 15.99 2.79
CA SER A 228 3.40 14.62 3.31
C SER A 228 3.35 14.57 4.83
N SER A 229 2.49 13.71 5.37
CA SER A 229 2.42 13.38 6.80
C SER A 229 3.56 12.49 7.30
N VAL A 230 4.37 11.92 6.38
CA VAL A 230 5.44 10.97 6.70
C VAL A 230 6.78 11.53 6.24
N SER A 231 7.75 11.57 7.16
CA SER A 231 9.15 11.88 6.87
C SER A 231 9.95 10.61 6.54
N ASN A 232 11.10 10.74 5.89
CA ASN A 232 11.99 9.61 5.60
C ASN A 232 12.31 8.78 6.86
N GLN A 233 12.63 9.44 7.98
CA GLN A 233 12.94 8.79 9.26
C GLN A 233 11.76 7.98 9.81
N MET A 234 10.52 8.45 9.63
CA MET A 234 9.33 7.69 9.99
C MET A 234 9.12 6.49 9.07
N ALA A 235 9.29 6.68 7.75
CA ALA A 235 9.15 5.61 6.77
C ALA A 235 10.13 4.46 7.08
N ASP A 236 11.42 4.75 7.23
CA ASP A 236 12.48 3.77 7.52
C ASP A 236 12.27 3.00 8.84
N SER A 237 11.49 3.54 9.77
CA SER A 237 11.28 2.96 11.10
C SER A 237 10.21 1.85 11.16
N ARG A 238 9.41 1.67 10.09
CA ARG A 238 8.21 0.81 10.11
C ARG A 238 8.11 -0.08 8.87
N PRO A 239 7.57 -1.31 8.98
CA PRO A 239 7.39 -2.20 7.83
C PRO A 239 6.33 -1.69 6.85
N TYR A 240 5.27 -1.08 7.36
CA TYR A 240 4.25 -0.34 6.61
C TYR A 240 3.54 0.66 7.53
N PHE A 241 2.83 1.62 6.93
CA PHE A 241 2.13 2.71 7.61
C PHE A 241 0.99 3.28 6.76
N CYS A 242 0.14 4.11 7.37
CA CYS A 242 -0.75 5.00 6.62
C CYS A 242 -0.02 6.30 6.28
N MET A 243 -0.31 6.89 5.11
CA MET A 243 0.28 8.17 4.69
C MET A 243 -0.79 9.11 4.16
N GLN A 244 -0.75 10.37 4.61
CA GLN A 244 -1.60 11.43 4.09
C GLN A 244 -0.77 12.43 3.27
N LEU A 245 -1.34 12.88 2.17
CA LEU A 245 -0.77 13.88 1.27
C LEU A 245 -1.78 15.01 1.07
N SER A 246 -1.35 16.28 1.08
CA SER A 246 -2.23 17.44 0.92
C SER A 246 -1.64 18.49 -0.02
N LYS A 247 -2.42 18.96 -0.99
CA LYS A 247 -2.16 20.21 -1.73
C LYS A 247 -2.55 21.43 -0.92
N LEU A 248 -3.59 21.30 -0.08
CA LEU A 248 -4.07 22.37 0.80
C LEU A 248 -3.03 22.66 1.89
N ARG A 249 -3.10 23.87 2.44
CA ARG A 249 -2.28 24.27 3.58
C ARG A 249 -2.64 23.44 4.81
N VAL A 250 -1.66 22.72 5.33
CA VAL A 250 -1.80 21.86 6.51
C VAL A 250 -1.45 22.68 7.75
N LYS A 251 -2.32 22.66 8.76
CA LYS A 251 -2.04 23.17 10.12
C LYS A 251 -1.21 22.17 10.91
N SER A 252 -1.62 20.91 10.87
CA SER A 252 -0.95 19.81 11.57
C SER A 252 -1.18 18.49 10.84
N PHE A 253 -0.18 17.63 10.92
CA PHE A 253 -0.35 16.18 10.81
C PHE A 253 -0.15 15.60 12.21
N SER A 254 -0.98 14.64 12.59
CA SER A 254 -0.81 13.87 13.82
C SER A 254 -1.13 12.41 13.58
N CYS A 255 -0.57 11.54 14.41
CA CYS A 255 -0.80 10.11 14.34
C CYS A 255 -0.97 9.54 15.74
N LYS A 256 -2.04 8.76 15.95
CA LYS A 256 -2.35 8.11 17.23
C LYS A 256 -2.43 6.58 17.05
N PRO A 257 -1.47 5.81 17.57
CA PRO A 257 -1.59 4.34 17.60
C PRO A 257 -2.81 3.90 18.41
N PHE A 258 -3.50 2.85 17.97
CA PHE A 258 -4.57 2.24 18.76
C PHE A 258 -3.99 1.32 19.84
N GLY A 259 -4.41 1.51 21.08
CA GLY A 259 -3.81 0.83 22.25
C GLY A 259 -3.92 -0.70 22.25
N TYR A 260 -4.86 -1.26 21.47
CA TYR A 260 -5.15 -2.69 21.39
C TYR A 260 -4.82 -3.32 20.02
N SER A 261 -4.10 -2.62 19.13
CA SER A 261 -3.77 -3.19 17.83
C SER A 261 -2.72 -4.30 17.93
N ALA A 262 -3.00 -5.44 17.28
CA ALA A 262 -2.10 -6.56 17.08
C ALA A 262 -1.18 -6.34 15.86
N MET A 263 -1.56 -5.43 14.96
CA MET A 263 -0.93 -5.20 13.65
C MET A 263 -0.35 -3.77 13.50
N GLY A 264 -0.21 -3.01 14.59
CA GLY A 264 0.41 -1.68 14.57
C GLY A 264 -0.45 -0.61 13.89
N ARG A 265 -1.78 -0.74 14.00
CA ARG A 265 -2.77 0.15 13.40
C ARG A 265 -2.93 1.44 14.19
N GLU A 266 -3.31 2.50 13.49
CA GLU A 266 -3.27 3.87 13.99
C GLU A 266 -4.29 4.75 13.28
N LEU A 267 -4.65 5.87 13.91
CA LEU A 267 -5.40 6.95 13.31
C LEU A 267 -4.44 8.08 12.91
N CYS A 268 -4.24 8.29 11.61
CA CYS A 268 -3.59 9.48 11.08
C CYS A 268 -4.64 10.58 10.89
N VAL A 269 -4.28 11.83 11.23
CA VAL A 269 -5.17 12.99 11.12
C VAL A 269 -4.41 14.16 10.50
N ALA A 270 -4.99 14.75 9.46
CA ALA A 270 -4.57 15.98 8.83
C ALA A 270 -5.59 17.09 9.12
N GLU A 271 -5.16 18.17 9.75
CA GLU A 271 -5.96 19.40 9.91
C GLU A 271 -5.56 20.38 8.80
N VAL A 272 -6.50 20.74 7.93
CA VAL A 272 -6.23 21.59 6.75
C VAL A 272 -7.11 22.83 6.67
N GLU A 273 -6.55 23.87 6.06
CA GLU A 273 -7.22 25.13 5.74
C GLU A 273 -7.76 25.06 4.30
N VAL A 274 -9.06 25.29 4.16
CA VAL A 274 -9.79 25.36 2.89
C VAL A 274 -10.10 26.83 2.59
N PRO A 275 -10.05 27.28 1.31
CA PRO A 275 -10.39 28.66 0.94
C PRO A 275 -11.69 29.17 1.55
N GLY A 276 -11.66 30.42 2.04
CA GLY A 276 -12.73 31.03 2.84
C GLY A 276 -12.65 30.71 4.34
N ASP A 277 -11.44 30.51 4.87
CA ASP A 277 -11.13 30.19 6.28
C ASP A 277 -11.92 29.00 6.88
N LYS A 278 -12.42 28.11 6.02
CA LYS A 278 -13.09 26.88 6.43
C LYS A 278 -12.04 25.87 6.88
N HIS A 279 -12.20 25.29 8.07
CA HIS A 279 -11.35 24.19 8.53
C HIS A 279 -11.96 22.85 8.17
N LEU A 280 -11.11 21.90 7.77
CA LEU A 280 -11.47 20.52 7.47
C LEU A 280 -10.48 19.58 8.16
N VAL A 281 -11.00 18.57 8.85
CA VAL A 281 -10.20 17.48 9.40
C VAL A 281 -10.37 16.25 8.50
N VAL A 282 -9.27 15.76 7.93
CA VAL A 282 -9.28 14.50 7.18
C VAL A 282 -8.45 13.49 7.94
N ALA A 283 -9.11 12.43 8.41
CA ALA A 283 -8.48 11.34 9.13
C ALA A 283 -8.44 10.08 8.26
N THR A 284 -7.40 9.27 8.44
CA THR A 284 -7.33 7.95 7.84
C THR A 284 -6.80 6.89 8.77
N SER A 285 -7.22 5.66 8.52
CA SER A 285 -6.71 4.48 9.19
C SER A 285 -6.72 3.28 8.25
N HIS A 286 -6.02 2.23 8.69
CA HIS A 286 -6.19 0.87 8.19
C HIS A 286 -6.59 0.02 9.42
N LEU A 287 -7.89 -0.17 9.66
CA LEU A 287 -8.37 -0.85 10.88
C LEU A 287 -7.99 -2.34 10.87
N GLU A 288 -7.96 -2.96 12.06
CA GLU A 288 -7.50 -4.35 12.27
C GLU A 288 -8.13 -5.33 11.27
N SER A 289 -7.28 -6.00 10.48
CA SER A 289 -7.73 -6.90 9.40
C SER A 289 -8.11 -8.28 9.93
N PRO A 290 -9.06 -9.00 9.31
CA PRO A 290 -9.21 -10.44 9.52
C PRO A 290 -7.91 -11.17 9.15
N CYS A 291 -7.40 -12.02 10.03
CA CYS A 291 -6.18 -12.80 9.80
C CYS A 291 -6.39 -14.27 10.23
N PRO A 292 -7.23 -15.04 9.51
CA PRO A 292 -7.44 -16.45 9.78
C PRO A 292 -6.15 -17.23 9.54
N GLY A 293 -5.53 -17.71 10.62
CA GLY A 293 -4.29 -18.48 10.55
C GLY A 293 -4.11 -19.46 11.72
N PRO A 294 -3.12 -20.37 11.63
CA PRO A 294 -2.81 -21.29 12.73
C PRO A 294 -2.62 -20.56 14.08
N PRO A 295 -3.07 -21.13 15.20
CA PRO A 295 -3.69 -22.45 15.32
C PRO A 295 -5.19 -22.51 14.98
N ASN A 296 -5.95 -21.43 15.17
CA ASN A 296 -7.42 -21.50 15.22
C ASN A 296 -8.14 -21.20 13.89
N TRP A 297 -7.46 -20.57 12.92
CA TRP A 297 -7.99 -20.22 11.58
C TRP A 297 -9.26 -19.34 11.55
N ASP A 298 -9.63 -18.75 12.68
CA ASP A 298 -10.89 -18.01 12.90
C ASP A 298 -10.69 -16.56 13.38
N GLN A 299 -9.44 -16.06 13.43
CA GLN A 299 -9.11 -14.76 14.02
C GLN A 299 -9.58 -13.60 13.12
N MET A 300 -10.85 -13.20 13.26
CA MET A 300 -11.48 -12.14 12.46
C MET A 300 -11.24 -10.71 12.98
N TYR A 301 -10.68 -10.55 14.19
CA TYR A 301 -10.38 -9.27 14.85
C TYR A 301 -11.55 -8.26 14.89
N SER A 302 -12.79 -8.78 14.92
CA SER A 302 -14.02 -7.97 14.85
C SER A 302 -14.14 -7.01 16.04
N LYS A 303 -13.93 -7.51 17.26
CA LYS A 303 -14.01 -6.69 18.47
C LYS A 303 -12.97 -5.56 18.44
N GLU A 304 -11.73 -5.88 18.07
CA GLU A 304 -10.63 -4.93 17.98
C GLU A 304 -10.94 -3.84 16.95
N ARG A 305 -11.38 -4.21 15.75
CA ARG A 305 -11.78 -3.29 14.68
C ARG A 305 -12.96 -2.39 15.09
N VAL A 306 -13.97 -2.94 15.77
CA VAL A 306 -15.10 -2.18 16.31
C VAL A 306 -14.66 -1.19 17.39
N ASP A 307 -13.77 -1.60 18.30
CA ASP A 307 -13.26 -0.72 19.37
C ASP A 307 -12.36 0.39 18.79
N GLN A 308 -11.54 0.10 17.78
CA GLN A 308 -10.75 1.10 17.04
C GLN A 308 -11.63 2.12 16.32
N ALA A 309 -12.70 1.67 15.64
CA ALA A 309 -13.65 2.56 14.98
C ALA A 309 -14.33 3.52 15.97
N LYS A 310 -14.76 3.01 17.14
CA LYS A 310 -15.31 3.83 18.22
C LYS A 310 -14.29 4.82 18.78
N GLU A 311 -13.05 4.38 19.01
CA GLU A 311 -11.97 5.25 19.49
C GLU A 311 -11.72 6.41 18.50
N ALA A 312 -11.62 6.10 17.21
CA ALA A 312 -11.43 7.10 16.16
C ALA A 312 -12.60 8.09 16.09
N LEU A 313 -13.83 7.60 16.01
CA LEU A 313 -15.03 8.45 15.94
C LEU A 313 -15.15 9.35 17.17
N ASN A 314 -14.91 8.84 18.38
CA ASN A 314 -14.95 9.65 19.61
C ASN A 314 -13.93 10.79 19.61
N LEU A 315 -12.73 10.57 19.08
CA LEU A 315 -11.69 11.61 18.95
C LEU A 315 -12.04 12.66 17.89
N LEU A 316 -12.70 12.23 16.81
CA LEU A 316 -13.00 13.03 15.63
C LEU A 316 -14.32 13.83 15.75
N ASN A 317 -15.29 13.35 16.53
CA ASN A 317 -16.63 13.93 16.66
C ASN A 317 -16.67 15.35 17.29
N LYS A 318 -15.55 15.83 17.84
CA LYS A 318 -15.40 17.22 18.32
C LYS A 318 -15.30 18.26 17.20
N ASN A 319 -15.07 17.83 15.95
CA ASN A 319 -14.80 18.71 14.81
C ASN A 319 -16.08 18.97 13.98
N GLN A 320 -16.23 20.20 13.46
CA GLN A 320 -17.43 20.61 12.70
C GLN A 320 -17.44 20.12 11.23
N ASN A 321 -16.27 19.94 10.64
CA ASN A 321 -16.10 19.36 9.31
C ASN A 321 -15.04 18.26 9.42
N VAL A 322 -15.45 17.01 9.33
CA VAL A 322 -14.56 15.87 9.44
C VAL A 322 -14.92 14.77 8.46
N ILE A 323 -13.88 14.20 7.87
CA ILE A 323 -13.93 13.03 7.01
C ILE A 323 -13.03 11.98 7.65
N PHE A 324 -13.55 10.78 7.90
CA PHE A 324 -12.77 9.61 8.29
C PHE A 324 -12.85 8.57 7.17
N CYS A 325 -11.70 8.23 6.58
CA CYS A 325 -11.62 7.39 5.39
C CYS A 325 -10.46 6.39 5.45
N GLY A 326 -10.43 5.41 4.56
CA GLY A 326 -9.41 4.36 4.57
C GLY A 326 -10.01 2.97 4.50
N ASP A 327 -9.12 1.99 4.50
CA ASP A 327 -9.47 0.58 4.63
C ASP A 327 -9.93 0.30 6.08
N MET A 328 -11.25 0.25 6.25
CA MET A 328 -11.87 -0.03 7.53
C MET A 328 -11.90 -1.53 7.84
N ASN A 329 -11.47 -2.41 6.93
CA ASN A 329 -11.61 -3.87 7.00
C ASN A 329 -13.03 -4.37 7.38
N TRP A 330 -14.05 -3.52 7.20
CA TRP A 330 -15.35 -3.69 7.86
C TRP A 330 -16.24 -4.70 7.15
N ASP A 331 -16.78 -5.64 7.91
CA ASP A 331 -17.74 -6.63 7.45
C ASP A 331 -19.06 -6.44 8.20
N ASP A 332 -20.05 -5.81 7.56
CA ASP A 332 -21.33 -5.44 8.21
C ASP A 332 -22.10 -6.66 8.77
N LYS A 333 -21.75 -7.89 8.35
CA LYS A 333 -22.32 -9.13 8.89
C LYS A 333 -21.62 -9.65 10.16
N LEU A 334 -20.33 -9.34 10.34
CA LEU A 334 -19.53 -9.79 11.48
C LEU A 334 -19.39 -8.69 12.54
N ASP A 335 -19.15 -7.46 12.10
CA ASP A 335 -18.91 -6.29 12.93
C ASP A 335 -20.20 -5.53 13.27
N GLY A 336 -21.27 -5.81 12.52
CA GLY A 336 -22.55 -5.10 12.60
C GLY A 336 -22.51 -3.73 11.90
N GLN A 337 -23.48 -2.88 12.24
CA GLN A 337 -23.54 -1.52 11.73
C GLN A 337 -22.33 -0.69 12.21
N PHE A 338 -21.74 0.09 11.31
CA PHE A 338 -20.64 1.00 11.68
C PHE A 338 -21.12 1.97 12.77
N PRO A 339 -20.38 2.17 13.89
CA PRO A 339 -20.85 2.88 15.08
C PRO A 339 -20.86 4.42 14.94
N LEU A 340 -21.46 4.93 13.86
CA LEU A 340 -21.53 6.34 13.50
C LEU A 340 -22.30 7.17 14.56
N PRO A 341 -21.73 8.27 15.08
CA PRO A 341 -22.46 9.22 15.91
C PRO A 341 -23.55 9.96 15.11
N ASN A 342 -24.52 10.55 15.81
CA ASN A 342 -25.52 11.42 15.19
C ASN A 342 -24.87 12.50 14.30
N LYS A 343 -25.48 12.75 13.13
CA LYS A 343 -25.01 13.65 12.04
C LYS A 343 -23.85 13.11 11.18
N TRP A 344 -23.26 11.96 11.50
CA TRP A 344 -22.35 11.28 10.57
C TRP A 344 -23.14 10.49 9.53
N ILE A 345 -22.61 10.45 8.31
CA ILE A 345 -23.10 9.62 7.19
C ILE A 345 -21.97 8.73 6.66
N ASP A 346 -22.34 7.63 6.01
CA ASP A 346 -21.46 6.95 5.06
C ASP A 346 -21.70 7.54 3.66
N ALA A 347 -20.66 8.13 3.07
CA ALA A 347 -20.77 8.84 1.80
C ALA A 347 -21.06 7.93 0.61
N TRP A 348 -20.79 6.61 0.72
CA TRP A 348 -21.23 5.66 -0.31
C TRP A 348 -22.73 5.38 -0.17
N GLU A 349 -23.22 5.13 1.04
CA GLU A 349 -24.64 4.84 1.27
C GLU A 349 -25.54 6.05 0.94
N GLU A 350 -25.09 7.27 1.23
CA GLU A 350 -25.79 8.52 0.90
C GLU A 350 -25.88 8.76 -0.62
N LEU A 351 -24.77 8.58 -1.36
CA LEU A 351 -24.68 8.95 -2.78
C LEU A 351 -24.97 7.80 -3.75
N ARG A 352 -24.88 6.55 -3.29
CA ARG A 352 -24.95 5.31 -4.08
C ARG A 352 -25.75 4.20 -3.35
N PRO A 353 -26.95 4.46 -2.80
CA PRO A 353 -27.69 3.49 -1.96
C PRO A 353 -28.05 2.18 -2.67
N GLU A 354 -28.13 2.19 -4.01
CA GLU A 354 -28.46 1.03 -4.84
C GLU A 354 -27.23 0.19 -5.24
N GLU A 355 -26.00 0.67 -4.97
CA GLU A 355 -24.75 0.02 -5.39
C GLU A 355 -24.01 -0.59 -4.19
N ASN A 356 -23.55 -1.83 -4.32
CA ASN A 356 -22.87 -2.56 -3.23
C ASN A 356 -21.53 -1.95 -2.77
N GLY A 357 -20.88 -1.10 -3.57
CA GLY A 357 -19.63 -0.44 -3.22
C GLY A 357 -18.47 -1.39 -2.89
N TRP A 358 -18.35 -2.54 -3.56
CA TRP A 358 -17.26 -3.49 -3.27
C TRP A 358 -15.90 -2.96 -3.71
N THR A 359 -15.14 -2.38 -2.77
CA THR A 359 -13.76 -1.90 -2.99
C THR A 359 -12.75 -3.04 -3.02
N TYR A 360 -13.07 -4.18 -2.40
CA TYR A 360 -12.34 -5.44 -2.56
C TYR A 360 -13.25 -6.47 -3.21
N ASP A 361 -13.04 -6.77 -4.49
CA ASP A 361 -13.88 -7.71 -5.24
C ASP A 361 -13.08 -8.68 -6.11
N THR A 362 -12.99 -9.92 -5.66
CA THR A 362 -12.35 -11.03 -6.40
C THR A 362 -13.03 -11.40 -7.73
N LYS A 363 -14.24 -10.89 -8.01
CA LYS A 363 -14.96 -11.10 -9.28
C LYS A 363 -14.57 -10.06 -10.33
N SER A 364 -14.64 -8.77 -10.01
CA SER A 364 -14.28 -7.69 -10.94
C SER A 364 -12.78 -7.42 -10.97
N ASN A 365 -12.07 -7.54 -9.84
CA ASN A 365 -10.61 -7.44 -9.82
C ASN A 365 -10.02 -8.76 -10.36
N VAL A 366 -9.82 -8.79 -11.67
CA VAL A 366 -9.31 -9.94 -12.41
C VAL A 366 -7.91 -10.41 -11.98
N MET A 367 -7.10 -9.54 -11.33
CA MET A 367 -5.84 -9.93 -10.67
C MET A 367 -6.09 -10.95 -9.56
N LEU A 368 -7.26 -10.90 -8.90
CA LEU A 368 -7.63 -11.75 -7.78
C LEU A 368 -8.45 -12.98 -8.17
N SER A 369 -8.92 -13.09 -9.41
CA SER A 369 -9.84 -14.13 -9.90
C SER A 369 -9.44 -15.59 -9.59
N GLY A 370 -8.15 -15.86 -9.34
CA GLY A 370 -7.68 -17.15 -8.85
C GLY A 370 -8.06 -17.49 -7.39
N ASN A 371 -8.52 -16.53 -6.58
CA ASN A 371 -8.89 -16.71 -5.17
C ASN A 371 -10.27 -17.39 -4.99
N ARG A 372 -10.68 -17.62 -3.74
CA ARG A 372 -12.09 -17.88 -3.40
C ARG A 372 -12.89 -16.58 -3.56
N LYS A 373 -14.18 -16.70 -3.87
CA LYS A 373 -15.08 -15.55 -4.03
C LYS A 373 -15.19 -14.78 -2.70
N LEU A 374 -14.67 -13.56 -2.70
CA LEU A 374 -14.82 -12.55 -1.65
C LEU A 374 -15.15 -11.21 -2.33
N GLN A 375 -16.19 -10.52 -1.84
CA GLN A 375 -16.65 -9.22 -2.33
C GLN A 375 -17.06 -8.40 -1.10
N LYS A 376 -16.38 -7.28 -0.82
CA LYS A 376 -16.50 -6.52 0.42
C LYS A 376 -16.31 -5.01 0.19
N ARG A 377 -17.00 -4.21 1.01
CA ARG A 377 -16.88 -2.74 1.10
C ARG A 377 -15.96 -2.40 2.28
N LEU A 378 -14.68 -2.70 2.11
CA LEU A 378 -13.66 -2.54 3.16
C LEU A 378 -13.29 -1.06 3.32
N ASP A 379 -13.04 -0.37 2.21
CA ASP A 379 -12.71 1.05 2.19
C ASP A 379 -13.99 1.88 2.25
N ARG A 380 -14.00 2.91 3.11
CA ARG A 380 -15.19 3.76 3.34
C ARG A 380 -14.81 5.24 3.45
N PHE A 381 -15.82 6.09 3.29
CA PHE A 381 -15.76 7.52 3.57
C PHE A 381 -16.89 7.90 4.52
N LEU A 382 -16.55 8.21 5.77
CA LEU A 382 -17.50 8.52 6.84
C LEU A 382 -17.38 10.02 7.13
N CYS A 383 -18.48 10.75 7.02
CA CYS A 383 -18.45 12.22 6.96
C CYS A 383 -19.40 12.85 7.98
N SER A 384 -18.93 13.90 8.67
CA SER A 384 -19.77 14.83 9.42
C SER A 384 -19.35 16.25 9.03
N LEU A 385 -20.19 16.92 8.24
CA LEU A 385 -19.83 18.14 7.52
C LEU A 385 -20.89 19.23 7.74
N HIS A 386 -20.48 20.32 8.40
CA HIS A 386 -21.34 21.48 8.64
C HIS A 386 -21.30 22.50 7.50
N HIS A 387 -20.12 22.75 6.93
CA HIS A 387 -19.86 23.79 5.93
C HIS A 387 -19.63 23.27 4.51
N PHE A 388 -19.78 21.95 4.34
CA PHE A 388 -19.61 21.21 3.10
C PHE A 388 -20.71 20.16 2.97
N ARG A 389 -20.97 19.71 1.75
CA ARG A 389 -21.80 18.52 1.48
C ARG A 389 -21.01 17.55 0.61
N VAL A 390 -21.25 16.25 0.80
CA VAL A 390 -20.82 15.25 -0.19
C VAL A 390 -21.58 15.50 -1.50
N SER A 391 -20.90 15.39 -2.64
CA SER A 391 -21.50 15.71 -3.95
C SER A 391 -21.29 14.63 -5.00
N LYS A 392 -20.20 13.87 -4.91
CA LYS A 392 -19.92 12.72 -5.78
C LYS A 392 -19.00 11.75 -5.06
N ILE A 393 -19.20 10.45 -5.27
CA ILE A 393 -18.23 9.41 -4.92
C ILE A 393 -18.01 8.51 -6.13
N GLU A 394 -16.76 8.15 -6.37
CA GLU A 394 -16.31 7.35 -7.51
C GLU A 394 -15.35 6.25 -7.05
N MET A 395 -15.44 5.09 -7.68
CA MET A 395 -14.48 4.00 -7.54
C MET A 395 -13.48 4.08 -8.69
N ILE A 396 -12.18 4.00 -8.40
CA ILE A 396 -11.09 4.19 -9.39
C ILE A 396 -10.04 3.08 -9.30
N GLY A 397 -9.22 2.96 -10.35
CA GLY A 397 -8.19 1.91 -10.44
C GLY A 397 -8.76 0.52 -10.75
N MET A 398 -9.92 0.47 -11.42
CA MET A 398 -10.61 -0.77 -11.78
C MET A 398 -10.03 -1.47 -13.01
N ASP A 399 -9.23 -0.77 -13.80
CA ASP A 399 -8.65 -1.27 -15.05
C ASP A 399 -7.32 -1.99 -14.84
N ALA A 400 -7.12 -3.09 -15.57
CA ALA A 400 -5.83 -3.76 -15.66
C ALA A 400 -4.78 -2.88 -16.34
N ILE A 401 -3.55 -2.91 -15.83
CA ILE A 401 -2.41 -2.22 -16.41
C ILE A 401 -2.11 -2.86 -17.79
N PRO A 402 -2.17 -2.11 -18.90
CA PRO A 402 -2.04 -2.67 -20.24
C PRO A 402 -0.74 -3.46 -20.45
N GLY A 403 -0.87 -4.67 -20.99
CA GLY A 403 0.27 -5.55 -21.28
C GLY A 403 0.97 -6.13 -20.05
N LEU A 404 0.39 -6.06 -18.86
CA LEU A 404 1.01 -6.54 -17.62
C LEU A 404 0.25 -7.70 -16.98
N SER A 405 0.95 -8.83 -16.82
CA SER A 405 0.45 -10.06 -16.19
C SER A 405 1.42 -10.58 -15.12
N TYR A 406 0.92 -11.48 -14.27
CA TYR A 406 1.72 -12.26 -13.32
C TYR A 406 1.24 -13.72 -13.30
N ILE A 407 2.12 -14.64 -12.91
CA ILE A 407 1.79 -16.05 -12.75
C ILE A 407 1.39 -16.34 -11.30
N LYS A 408 0.16 -16.82 -11.13
CA LYS A 408 -0.37 -17.32 -9.86
C LYS A 408 -0.39 -18.84 -9.84
N GLU A 409 0.24 -19.43 -8.83
CA GLU A 409 0.14 -20.87 -8.59
C GLU A 409 -1.10 -21.17 -7.73
N LYS A 410 -1.92 -22.12 -8.17
CA LYS A 410 -3.16 -22.55 -7.49
C LYS A 410 -3.14 -24.06 -7.35
N LYS A 411 -3.07 -24.55 -6.11
CA LYS A 411 -3.24 -25.98 -5.81
C LYS A 411 -4.71 -26.36 -6.06
N VAL A 412 -4.94 -27.34 -6.93
CA VAL A 412 -6.26 -27.91 -7.24
C VAL A 412 -6.15 -29.42 -7.05
N ARG A 413 -6.74 -29.93 -5.96
CA ARG A 413 -6.48 -31.29 -5.45
C ARG A 413 -4.97 -31.49 -5.20
N THR A 414 -4.33 -32.43 -5.88
CA THR A 414 -2.90 -32.74 -5.78
C THR A 414 -2.03 -31.96 -6.77
N GLU A 415 -2.62 -31.30 -7.77
CA GLU A 415 -1.89 -30.60 -8.84
C GLU A 415 -1.69 -29.11 -8.54
N ILE A 416 -0.55 -28.56 -8.97
CA ILE A 416 -0.31 -27.11 -8.99
C ILE A 416 -0.60 -26.59 -10.40
N LYS A 417 -1.67 -25.82 -10.56
CA LYS A 417 -1.99 -25.13 -11.82
C LYS A 417 -1.40 -23.72 -11.80
N LYS A 418 -0.77 -23.33 -12.92
CA LYS A 418 -0.28 -21.97 -13.12
C LYS A 418 -1.33 -21.19 -13.90
N LEU A 419 -1.76 -20.06 -13.36
CA LEU A 419 -2.72 -19.15 -13.96
C LEU A 419 -1.99 -17.85 -14.30
N GLU A 420 -2.00 -17.44 -15.56
CA GLU A 420 -1.58 -16.10 -15.93
C GLU A 420 -2.76 -15.14 -15.69
N LEU A 421 -2.55 -14.13 -14.86
CA LEU A 421 -3.57 -13.16 -14.46
C LEU A 421 -3.07 -11.74 -14.71
N PRO A 422 -3.94 -10.80 -15.09
CA PRO A 422 -3.57 -9.40 -15.28
C PRO A 422 -3.16 -8.74 -13.96
N VAL A 423 -2.43 -7.63 -14.04
CA VAL A 423 -2.04 -6.81 -12.89
C VAL A 423 -2.85 -5.51 -12.88
N LEU A 424 -3.57 -5.26 -11.79
CA LEU A 424 -4.19 -3.96 -11.47
C LEU A 424 -3.28 -3.13 -10.54
N PRO A 425 -3.56 -1.84 -10.28
CA PRO A 425 -2.76 -1.02 -9.36
C PRO A 425 -2.67 -1.60 -7.94
N SER A 426 -3.72 -2.26 -7.46
CA SER A 426 -3.83 -2.87 -6.13
C SER A 426 -4.81 -4.04 -6.17
N ASP A 427 -4.90 -4.82 -5.08
CA ASP A 427 -6.01 -5.75 -4.86
C ASP A 427 -7.30 -5.03 -4.42
N HIS A 428 -7.17 -3.80 -3.88
CA HIS A 428 -8.27 -2.85 -3.66
C HIS A 428 -8.51 -1.92 -4.87
N TYR A 429 -9.72 -1.37 -4.92
CA TYR A 429 -10.07 -0.19 -5.71
C TYR A 429 -10.03 1.07 -4.85
N GLY A 430 -9.57 2.18 -5.42
CA GLY A 430 -9.56 3.47 -4.73
C GLY A 430 -10.95 4.10 -4.67
N LEU A 431 -11.22 4.86 -3.62
CA LEU A 431 -12.41 5.71 -3.52
C LEU A 431 -12.04 7.17 -3.62
N LEU A 432 -12.69 7.90 -4.54
CA LEU A 432 -12.55 9.33 -4.74
C LEU A 432 -13.83 10.04 -4.31
N LEU A 433 -13.81 10.68 -3.15
CA LEU A 433 -14.89 11.53 -2.66
C LEU A 433 -14.72 12.96 -3.18
N THR A 434 -15.80 13.55 -3.67
CA THR A 434 -15.89 14.98 -3.96
C THR A 434 -16.86 15.62 -2.96
N ILE A 435 -16.42 16.70 -2.32
CA ILE A 435 -17.25 17.57 -1.48
C ILE A 435 -17.33 18.96 -2.08
N CYS A 436 -18.45 19.64 -1.89
CA CYS A 436 -18.63 21.04 -2.26
C CYS A 436 -18.93 21.87 -1.02
N SER A 437 -18.49 23.13 -0.99
CA SER A 437 -18.95 24.09 0.02
C SER A 437 -20.48 24.19 0.03
N GLN A 438 -21.04 24.26 1.23
CA GLN A 438 -22.35 24.88 1.45
C GLN A 438 -22.18 26.40 1.51
#